data_AF-A0A9I9EME5-F1
#
_entry.id   AF-A0A9I9EME5-F1
#
_cell.length_a   1.000
_cell.length_b   1.000
_cell.length_c   1.000
_cell.angle_alpha   90.00
_cell.angle_beta   90.00
_cell.angle_gamma   90.00
#
_symmetry.space_group_name_H-M   'P 1'
#
loop_
_entity.id
_entity.type
_entity.pdbx_description
1 polymer ?
#
loop_
_entity_poly.entity_id
_entity_poly.type
_entity_poly.pdbx_seq_one_letter_code
_entity_poly.pdbx_strand_id
1 'polypeptide(L)'
;VLIYLFYRCIVDYIILTSVDRDDIHNGGSGHFAQTVKAMKELKPEIMVECLTFDFRGNLKAVETLVHSGLDVFAHNIETVKRL
;
A
#
# COMPACT_ATOMS: atom_id res chain seq x y z
N VAL A 1 9.91 -2.65 9.31
CA VAL A 1 10.34 -1.27 9.69
C VAL A 1 9.14 -0.35 9.89
N LEU A 2 8.13 -0.35 9.00
CA LEU A 2 6.96 0.55 9.08
C LEU A 2 6.09 0.39 10.35
N ILE A 3 5.82 -0.84 10.80
CA ILE A 3 4.91 -1.09 11.94
C ILE A 3 5.42 -0.46 13.26
N TYR A 4 6.73 -0.44 13.48
CA TYR A 4 7.31 0.07 14.73
C TYR A 4 7.28 1.61 14.82
N LEU A 5 7.29 2.29 13.68
CA LEU A 5 7.11 3.75 13.60
C LEU A 5 5.68 4.17 13.92
N PHE A 6 4.69 3.36 13.50
CA PHE A 6 3.27 3.66 13.71
C PHE A 6 2.89 3.82 15.18
N TYR A 7 3.40 2.96 16.07
CA TYR A 7 3.09 3.00 17.51
C TYR A 7 3.46 4.33 18.21
N ARG A 8 4.25 5.20 17.57
CA ARG A 8 4.75 6.44 18.18
C ARG A 8 4.29 7.71 17.43
N CYS A 9 3.56 7.57 16.32
CA CYS A 9 3.14 8.70 15.49
C CYS A 9 1.69 9.11 15.75
N ILE A 10 1.45 10.40 15.97
CA ILE A 10 0.11 11.00 16.11
C ILE A 10 -0.28 11.61 14.76
N VAL A 11 -0.48 10.77 13.74
CA VAL A 11 -0.91 11.21 12.40
C VAL A 11 -2.30 10.68 12.09
N ASP A 12 -3.06 11.46 11.33
CA ASP A 12 -4.41 11.10 10.89
C ASP A 12 -4.44 10.54 9.47
N TYR A 13 -3.34 10.72 8.72
CA TYR A 13 -3.20 10.28 7.34
C TYR A 13 -1.80 9.71 7.10
N ILE A 14 -1.72 8.55 6.45
CA ILE A 14 -0.46 7.88 6.10
C ILE A 14 -0.49 7.49 4.62
N ILE A 15 0.62 7.78 3.94
CA ILE A 15 0.91 7.20 2.63
C ILE A 15 1.89 6.04 2.82
N LEU A 16 1.48 4.86 2.38
CA LEU A 16 2.26 3.63 2.36
C LEU A 16 2.76 3.38 0.95
N THR A 17 4.08 3.22 0.81
CA THR A 17 4.73 2.87 -0.46
C THR A 17 5.90 1.92 -0.23
N SER A 18 6.41 1.32 -1.30
CA SER A 18 7.59 0.46 -1.26
C SER A 18 8.33 0.49 -2.60
N VAL A 19 9.53 -0.08 -2.61
CA VAL A 19 10.22 -0.47 -3.84
C VAL A 19 9.53 -1.67 -4.50
N ASP A 20 9.75 -1.85 -5.79
CA ASP A 20 9.26 -3.00 -6.56
C ASP A 20 9.83 -4.31 -6.01
N ARG A 21 8.97 -5.33 -5.93
CA ARG A 21 9.31 -6.66 -5.41
C ARG A 21 9.05 -7.74 -6.46
N ASP A 22 9.63 -7.56 -7.64
CA ASP A 22 9.55 -8.50 -8.76
C ASP A 22 10.12 -9.89 -8.43
N ASP A 23 10.94 -9.97 -7.39
CA ASP A 23 11.45 -11.21 -6.81
C ASP A 23 10.37 -12.04 -6.10
N ILE A 24 9.18 -11.47 -5.83
CA ILE A 24 8.06 -12.14 -5.17
C ILE A 24 6.90 -12.30 -6.16
N HIS A 25 6.29 -13.49 -6.19
CA HIS A 25 5.19 -13.85 -7.11
C HIS A 25 4.00 -12.86 -7.12
N ASN A 26 3.62 -12.31 -5.96
CA ASN A 26 2.51 -11.34 -5.84
C ASN A 26 2.97 -9.89 -5.75
N GLY A 27 4.24 -9.61 -6.05
CA GLY A 27 4.82 -8.27 -5.91
C GLY A 27 4.69 -7.71 -4.49
N GLY A 28 4.65 -8.54 -3.45
CA GLY A 28 4.51 -8.04 -2.07
C GLY A 28 3.15 -7.45 -1.70
N SER A 29 2.10 -7.60 -2.53
CA SER A 29 0.75 -7.08 -2.23
C SER A 29 0.20 -7.59 -0.90
N GLY A 30 0.52 -8.84 -0.52
CA GLY A 30 0.16 -9.39 0.77
C GLY A 30 0.81 -8.67 1.95
N HIS A 31 2.04 -8.16 1.78
CA HIS A 31 2.73 -7.39 2.80
C HIS A 31 2.10 -6.01 2.99
N PHE A 32 1.73 -5.34 1.88
CA PHE A 32 0.93 -4.11 1.95
C PHE A 32 -0.38 -4.36 2.69
N ALA A 33 -1.14 -5.37 2.27
CA ALA A 33 -2.45 -5.67 2.85
C ALA A 33 -2.38 -5.97 4.35
N GLN A 34 -1.38 -6.73 4.80
CA GLN A 34 -1.16 -7.00 6.22
C GLN A 34 -0.78 -5.73 7.00
N THR A 35 0.04 -4.86 6.40
CA THR A 35 0.45 -3.59 7.03
C THR A 35 -0.75 -2.65 7.18
N VAL A 36 -1.61 -2.53 6.16
CA VAL A 36 -2.85 -1.76 6.22
C VAL A 36 -3.77 -2.28 7.32
N LYS A 37 -4.02 -3.60 7.34
CA LYS A 37 -4.87 -4.24 8.36
C LYS A 37 -4.35 -3.95 9.77
N ALA A 38 -3.05 -4.13 10.00
CA ALA A 38 -2.45 -3.83 11.30
C ALA A 38 -2.60 -2.35 11.70
N MET A 39 -2.47 -1.42 10.75
CA MET A 39 -2.69 0.02 11.03
C MET A 39 -4.15 0.32 11.39
N LYS A 40 -5.11 -0.26 10.64
CA LYS A 40 -6.54 -0.10 10.89
C LYS A 40 -7.00 -0.78 12.18
N GLU A 41 -6.37 -1.90 12.58
CA GLU A 41 -6.62 -2.54 13.87
C GLU A 41 -6.16 -1.65 15.04
N LEU A 42 -5.04 -0.93 14.88
CA LEU A 42 -4.50 -0.07 15.94
C LEU A 42 -5.21 1.29 16.03
N LYS A 43 -5.56 1.91 14.91
CA LYS A 43 -6.31 3.17 14.84
C LYS A 43 -7.30 3.10 13.67
N PRO A 44 -8.55 2.64 13.89
CA PRO A 44 -9.53 2.47 12.82
C PRO A 44 -9.81 3.74 12.01
N GLU A 45 -9.75 4.90 12.68
CA GLU A 45 -10.01 6.22 12.11
C GLU A 45 -8.86 6.76 11.24
N ILE A 46 -7.69 6.11 11.24
CA ILE A 46 -6.56 6.61 10.44
C ILE A 46 -6.84 6.40 8.96
N MET A 47 -6.56 7.42 8.14
CA MET A 47 -6.63 7.31 6.69
C MET A 47 -5.33 6.73 6.15
N VAL A 48 -5.44 5.73 5.29
CA VAL A 48 -4.32 5.00 4.69
C VAL A 48 -4.43 5.05 3.17
N GLU A 49 -3.47 5.71 2.54
CA GLU A 49 -3.24 5.64 1.10
C GLU A 49 -2.15 4.62 0.80
N CYS A 50 -2.36 3.78 -0.20
CA CYS A 50 -1.31 2.93 -0.76
C CYS A 50 -0.92 3.47 -2.13
N LEU A 51 0.28 4.05 -2.21
CA LEU A 51 0.93 4.41 -3.47
C LEU A 51 1.78 3.22 -3.93
N THR A 52 1.24 2.47 -4.89
CA THR A 52 1.84 1.21 -5.36
C THR A 52 2.52 1.36 -6.70
N PHE A 53 3.38 0.39 -6.98
CA PHE A 53 3.81 0.06 -8.33
C PHE A 53 2.73 -0.76 -9.07
N ASP A 54 3.03 -1.18 -10.29
CA ASP A 54 2.04 -1.73 -11.23
C ASP A 54 1.67 -3.21 -10.97
N PHE A 55 2.33 -3.87 -10.02
CA PHE A 55 2.28 -5.33 -9.79
C PHE A 55 2.43 -6.18 -11.07
N ARG A 56 3.11 -5.64 -12.09
CA ARG A 56 3.20 -6.21 -13.45
C ARG A 56 1.85 -6.55 -14.06
N GLY A 57 0.81 -5.78 -13.72
CA GLY A 57 -0.56 -6.01 -14.17
C GLY A 57 -1.28 -7.18 -13.47
N ASN A 58 -0.75 -7.71 -12.36
CA ASN A 58 -1.39 -8.79 -11.62
C ASN A 58 -2.63 -8.29 -10.85
N LEU A 59 -3.81 -8.46 -11.45
CA LEU A 59 -5.08 -8.04 -10.86
C LEU A 59 -5.39 -8.70 -9.52
N LYS A 60 -4.93 -9.94 -9.28
CA LYS A 60 -5.11 -10.60 -7.97
C LYS A 60 -4.28 -9.92 -6.87
N ALA A 61 -3.11 -9.41 -7.23
CA ALA A 61 -2.28 -8.64 -6.31
C ALA A 61 -2.94 -7.31 -5.94
N VAL A 62 -3.53 -6.62 -6.93
CA VAL A 62 -4.33 -5.41 -6.72
C VAL A 62 -5.55 -5.71 -5.83
N GLU A 63 -6.33 -6.75 -6.16
CA GLU A 63 -7.51 -7.17 -5.40
C GLU A 63 -7.17 -7.46 -3.93
N THR A 64 -6.07 -8.17 -3.68
CA THR A 64 -5.57 -8.46 -2.32
C THR A 64 -5.38 -7.17 -1.52
N LEU A 65 -4.80 -6.14 -2.15
CA LEU A 65 -4.54 -4.86 -1.50
C LEU A 65 -5.83 -4.06 -1.31
N VAL A 66 -6.66 -3.91 -2.34
CA VAL A 66 -7.92 -3.16 -2.27
C VAL A 66 -8.84 -3.69 -1.16
N HIS A 67 -8.84 -5.00 -0.90
CA HIS A 67 -9.61 -5.60 0.20
C HIS A 67 -8.94 -5.54 1.58
N SER A 68 -7.82 -4.83 1.73
CA SER A 68 -7.14 -4.68 3.02
C SER A 68 -7.77 -3.64 3.95
N GLY A 69 -8.68 -2.80 3.44
CA GLY A 69 -9.30 -1.70 4.18
C GLY A 69 -8.57 -0.36 4.04
N LEU A 70 -7.69 -0.20 3.05
CA LEU A 70 -7.12 1.11 2.70
C LEU A 70 -8.20 2.06 2.21
N ASP A 71 -7.95 3.36 2.33
CA ASP A 71 -8.90 4.41 1.96
C ASP A 71 -8.63 4.95 0.55
N VAL A 72 -7.37 5.04 0.14
CA VAL A 72 -6.97 5.51 -1.20
C VAL A 72 -5.99 4.55 -1.86
N PHE A 73 -6.34 4.04 -3.04
CA PHE A 73 -5.44 3.29 -3.90
C PHE A 73 -4.86 4.22 -4.96
N ALA A 74 -3.54 4.38 -5.00
CA ALA A 74 -2.85 5.27 -5.92
C ALA A 74 -1.76 4.53 -6.70
N HIS A 75 -1.62 4.88 -7.98
CA HIS A 75 -0.52 4.44 -8.83
C HIS A 75 -0.19 5.58 -9.81
N ASN A 76 1.07 5.99 -9.84
CA ASN A 76 1.50 7.07 -10.72
C ASN A 76 1.72 6.54 -12.15
N ILE A 77 1.19 7.26 -13.14
CA ILE A 77 1.51 7.05 -14.56
C ILE A 77 2.89 7.67 -14.91
N GLU A 78 3.39 8.56 -14.04
CA GLU A 78 4.66 9.30 -14.10
C GLU A 78 4.80 10.27 -15.28
N THR A 79 4.63 9.80 -16.51
CA THR A 79 4.83 10.62 -17.71
C THR A 79 3.93 10.19 -18.87
N VAL A 80 3.79 11.07 -19.87
CA VAL A 80 3.08 10.79 -21.12
C VAL A 80 3.91 9.91 -22.06
N LYS A 81 3.25 9.20 -22.99
CA LYS A 81 3.91 8.28 -23.95
C LYS A 81 4.89 8.95 -24.91
N ARG A 82 4.72 10.25 -25.18
CA ARG A 82 5.58 11.03 -26.07
C ARG A 82 5.85 12.38 -25.41
N LEU A 83 7.13 12.67 -25.19
CA LEU A 83 7.62 13.96 -24.72
C LEU A 83 7.86 14.92 -25.90
#